data_AF-A0A1B1CX52-F1
#
_entry.id   AF-A0A1B1CX52-F1
#
_cell.length_a   1.000
_cell.length_b   1.000
_cell.length_c   1.000
_cell.angle_alpha   90.00
_cell.angle_beta   90.00
_cell.angle_gamma   90.00
#
_symmetry.space_group_name_H-M   'P 1'
#
loop_
_entity.id
_entity.type
_entity.pdbx_description
1 polymer ?
#
loop_
_entity_poly.entity_id
_entity_poly.type
_entity_poly.pdbx_seq_one_letter_code
_entity_poly.pdbx_strand_id
1 'polypeptide(L)'
;MESTKSKQRDSTGSDLSEQIKAVTKDSHVRAENTQLMLNYQKGQITQTQYKLLLCSLYEIYRALEEELDRNADHPAVQPVYFPQELARLESLELDREHFFGPHWRKRITVPAATHRYAQRLREIGKNSPNLLVAHAYTRYLGDLSGGQVLGKITQKSLGLSGIKGIAFFSFPGVSSPNRFKQLYRSRMNSIELTDKQRQEVLDEASRAFEFNIEVFDDLQKMLSITEEASSEKRSDTASQSQPRTFSNSPILQFALGVGITLATVGMGVYAF
;
A
#
# COMPACT_ATOMS: atom_id res chain seq x y z
N MET A 1 -31.09 19.52 -20.83
CA MET A 1 -30.65 18.13 -20.56
C MET A 1 -29.69 17.68 -21.66
N GLU A 2 -28.51 18.31 -21.74
CA GLU A 2 -27.62 18.13 -22.90
C GLU A 2 -26.13 18.17 -22.52
N SER A 3 -25.80 17.85 -21.26
CA SER A 3 -24.40 17.84 -20.79
C SER A 3 -23.86 16.42 -20.49
N THR A 4 -24.73 15.41 -20.39
CA THR A 4 -24.32 14.07 -19.94
C THR A 4 -23.91 13.11 -21.06
N LYS A 5 -24.13 13.46 -22.34
CA LYS A 5 -23.85 12.57 -23.48
C LYS A 5 -22.45 12.72 -24.10
N SER A 6 -21.64 13.68 -23.65
CA SER A 6 -20.34 14.00 -24.29
C SER A 6 -19.15 13.18 -23.75
N LYS A 7 -19.24 12.59 -22.55
CA LYS A 7 -18.10 11.88 -21.93
C LYS A 7 -17.91 10.41 -22.34
N GLN A 8 -18.83 9.84 -23.12
CA GLN A 8 -18.91 8.39 -23.33
C GLN A 8 -18.43 7.91 -24.72
N ARG A 9 -17.90 8.80 -25.57
CA ARG A 9 -17.60 8.47 -26.99
C ARG A 9 -16.12 8.39 -27.40
N ASP A 10 -15.16 8.63 -26.50
CA ASP A 10 -13.73 8.61 -26.86
C ASP A 10 -12.94 7.36 -26.38
N SER A 11 -13.58 6.37 -25.76
CA SER A 11 -12.86 5.23 -25.15
C SER A 11 -12.69 3.99 -26.05
N THR A 12 -13.28 3.95 -27.24
CA THR A 12 -13.18 2.80 -28.16
C THR A 12 -11.86 2.71 -28.93
N GLY A 13 -10.90 3.62 -28.69
CA GLY A 13 -9.61 3.64 -29.38
C GLY A 13 -8.37 3.80 -28.48
N SER A 14 -8.52 3.88 -27.16
CA SER A 14 -7.38 4.00 -26.23
C SER A 14 -6.95 2.66 -25.65
N ASP A 15 -5.67 2.53 -25.34
CA ASP A 15 -5.08 1.31 -24.82
C ASP A 15 -5.63 0.94 -23.42
N LEU A 16 -5.71 -0.35 -23.09
CA LEU A 16 -6.24 -0.81 -21.78
C LEU A 16 -5.50 -0.16 -20.61
N SER A 17 -4.17 0.00 -20.71
CA SER A 17 -3.36 0.66 -19.69
C SER A 17 -3.69 2.15 -19.50
N GLU A 18 -4.02 2.85 -20.57
CA GLU A 18 -4.44 4.26 -20.51
C GLU A 18 -5.82 4.38 -19.88
N GLN A 19 -6.74 3.49 -20.25
CA GLN A 19 -8.08 3.43 -19.67
C GLN A 19 -8.01 3.14 -18.16
N ILE A 20 -7.23 2.14 -17.73
CA ILE A 20 -7.03 1.85 -16.30
C ILE A 20 -6.46 3.08 -15.59
N LYS A 21 -5.40 3.68 -16.12
CA LYS A 21 -4.79 4.89 -15.53
C LYS A 21 -5.80 6.03 -15.39
N ALA A 22 -6.67 6.22 -16.37
CA ALA A 22 -7.69 7.26 -16.34
C ALA A 22 -8.76 6.99 -15.27
N VAL A 23 -9.31 5.78 -15.20
CA VAL A 23 -10.39 5.46 -14.24
C VAL A 23 -9.88 5.39 -12.79
N THR A 24 -8.62 5.01 -12.58
CA THR A 24 -8.05 4.92 -11.22
C THR A 24 -7.42 6.22 -10.73
N LYS A 25 -7.41 7.29 -11.52
CA LYS A 25 -6.70 8.54 -11.19
C LYS A 25 -7.13 9.10 -9.83
N ASP A 26 -8.43 9.23 -9.59
CA ASP A 26 -8.94 9.84 -8.36
C ASP A 26 -8.73 8.91 -7.15
N SER A 27 -8.90 7.60 -7.33
CA SER A 27 -8.62 6.62 -6.27
C SER A 27 -7.13 6.54 -5.92
N HIS A 28 -6.23 6.72 -6.90
CA HIS A 28 -4.79 6.84 -6.64
C HIS A 28 -4.49 8.02 -5.73
N VAL A 29 -5.02 9.21 -6.06
CA VAL A 29 -4.85 10.40 -5.22
C VAL A 29 -5.40 10.16 -3.83
N ARG A 30 -6.57 9.55 -3.67
CA ARG A 30 -7.12 9.22 -2.34
C ARG A 30 -6.23 8.25 -1.57
N ALA A 31 -5.71 7.21 -2.20
CA ALA A 31 -4.81 6.24 -1.56
C ALA A 31 -3.56 6.91 -0.99
N GLU A 32 -2.94 7.82 -1.75
CA GLU A 32 -1.77 8.60 -1.30
C GLU A 32 -2.10 9.57 -0.15
N ASN A 33 -3.35 10.00 -0.04
CA ASN A 33 -3.82 10.92 1.00
C ASN A 33 -4.45 10.23 2.21
N THR A 34 -4.39 8.90 2.31
CA THR A 34 -4.74 8.21 3.56
C THR A 34 -3.80 8.64 4.69
N GLN A 35 -4.28 8.68 5.93
CA GLN A 35 -3.50 9.18 7.07
C GLN A 35 -2.18 8.40 7.25
N LEU A 36 -2.22 7.06 7.07
CA LEU A 36 -1.05 6.21 7.13
C LEU A 36 -0.02 6.61 6.06
N MET A 37 -0.44 6.82 4.81
CA MET A 37 0.46 7.19 3.71
C MET A 37 1.01 8.60 3.86
N LEU A 38 0.21 9.57 4.31
CA LEU A 38 0.68 10.92 4.59
C LEU A 38 1.77 10.93 5.67
N ASN A 39 1.59 10.14 6.75
CA ASN A 39 2.60 9.97 7.79
C ASN A 39 3.84 9.27 7.25
N TYR A 40 3.66 8.24 6.43
CA TYR A 40 4.75 7.50 5.79
C TYR A 40 5.59 8.44 4.92
N GLN A 41 4.97 9.20 4.00
CA GLN A 41 5.67 10.12 3.11
C GLN A 41 6.45 11.21 3.86
N LYS A 42 5.99 11.62 5.06
CA LYS A 42 6.70 12.54 5.96
C LYS A 42 7.84 11.88 6.74
N GLY A 43 8.07 10.58 6.56
CA GLY A 43 9.07 9.81 7.30
C GLY A 43 8.68 9.51 8.75
N GLN A 44 7.39 9.61 9.08
CA GLN A 44 6.84 9.39 10.43
C GLN A 44 6.32 7.96 10.63
N ILE A 45 6.75 7.02 9.79
CA ILE A 45 6.40 5.60 9.92
C ILE A 45 7.19 4.98 11.07
N THR A 46 6.50 4.36 12.03
CA THR A 46 7.14 3.61 13.13
C THR A 46 7.37 2.16 12.74
N GLN A 47 8.28 1.47 13.44
CA GLN A 47 8.54 0.05 13.20
C GLN A 47 7.30 -0.81 13.39
N THR A 48 6.44 -0.50 14.37
CA THR A 48 5.18 -1.22 14.61
C THR A 48 4.23 -1.09 13.42
N GLN A 49 4.07 0.13 12.90
CA GLN A 49 3.22 0.40 11.74
C GLN A 49 3.73 -0.34 10.50
N TYR A 50 5.03 -0.27 10.25
CA TYR A 50 5.65 -0.95 9.11
C TYR A 50 5.54 -2.48 9.21
N LYS A 51 5.72 -3.05 10.40
CA LYS A 51 5.52 -4.49 10.65
C LYS A 51 4.09 -4.96 10.34
N LEU A 52 3.07 -4.18 10.72
CA LEU A 52 1.68 -4.51 10.40
C LEU A 52 1.43 -4.40 8.89
N LEU A 53 1.97 -3.36 8.24
CA LEU A 53 1.90 -3.22 6.79
C LEU A 53 2.52 -4.43 6.07
N LEU A 54 3.71 -4.88 6.49
CA LEU A 54 4.36 -6.08 5.93
C LEU A 54 3.49 -7.34 6.08
N CYS A 55 2.84 -7.53 7.24
CA CYS A 55 1.91 -8.63 7.42
C CYS A 55 0.73 -8.56 6.44
N SER A 56 0.15 -7.37 6.26
CA SER A 56 -0.96 -7.16 5.32
C SER A 56 -0.54 -7.40 3.87
N LEU A 57 0.61 -6.85 3.47
CA LEU A 57 1.18 -7.06 2.14
C LEU A 57 1.43 -8.55 1.89
N TYR A 58 2.03 -9.27 2.84
CA TYR A 58 2.25 -10.72 2.71
C TYR A 58 0.97 -11.49 2.41
N GLU A 59 -0.12 -11.25 3.13
CA GLU A 59 -1.39 -11.94 2.90
C GLU A 59 -1.99 -11.61 1.52
N ILE A 60 -1.85 -10.35 1.08
CA ILE A 60 -2.34 -9.88 -0.23
C ILE A 60 -1.52 -10.47 -1.37
N TYR A 61 -0.19 -10.36 -1.33
CA TYR A 61 0.68 -10.92 -2.37
C TYR A 61 0.64 -12.43 -2.40
N ARG A 62 0.53 -13.09 -1.25
CA ARG A 62 0.33 -14.55 -1.23
C ARG A 62 -0.92 -14.92 -2.02
N ALA A 63 -2.06 -14.27 -1.77
CA ALA A 63 -3.29 -14.55 -2.51
C ALA A 63 -3.20 -14.15 -4.00
N LEU A 64 -2.58 -13.02 -4.32
CA LEU A 64 -2.41 -12.56 -5.70
C LEU A 64 -1.52 -13.54 -6.48
N GLU A 65 -0.37 -13.90 -5.95
CA GLU A 65 0.63 -14.74 -6.61
C GLU A 65 0.16 -16.20 -6.70
N GLU A 66 -0.51 -16.73 -5.67
CA GLU A 66 -1.21 -18.04 -5.73
C GLU A 66 -2.18 -18.11 -6.94
N GLU A 67 -2.94 -17.04 -7.17
CA GLU A 67 -3.95 -17.02 -8.24
C GLU A 67 -3.38 -16.62 -9.61
N LEU A 68 -2.30 -15.84 -9.66
CA LEU A 68 -1.55 -15.62 -10.90
C LEU A 68 -0.88 -16.93 -11.37
N ASP A 69 -0.26 -17.68 -10.46
CA ASP A 69 0.34 -18.98 -10.76
C ASP A 69 -0.72 -19.99 -11.24
N ARG A 70 -1.86 -20.06 -10.55
CA ARG A 70 -2.98 -20.93 -10.94
C ARG A 70 -3.49 -20.63 -12.35
N ASN A 71 -3.44 -19.36 -12.77
CA ASN A 71 -4.00 -18.88 -14.03
C ASN A 71 -2.92 -18.45 -15.04
N ALA A 72 -1.68 -18.93 -14.90
CA ALA A 72 -0.54 -18.48 -15.71
C ALA A 72 -0.77 -18.66 -17.22
N ASP A 73 -1.50 -19.70 -17.62
CA ASP A 73 -1.82 -20.00 -19.03
C ASP A 73 -3.12 -19.34 -19.52
N HIS A 74 -3.86 -18.64 -18.65
CA HIS A 74 -5.10 -17.97 -19.04
C HIS A 74 -4.78 -16.80 -20.00
N PRO A 75 -5.47 -16.63 -21.15
CA PRO A 75 -5.10 -15.64 -22.18
C PRO A 75 -5.01 -14.18 -21.70
N ALA A 76 -5.79 -13.83 -20.68
CA ALA A 76 -5.75 -12.49 -20.07
C ALA A 76 -4.69 -12.30 -18.97
N VAL A 77 -4.11 -13.38 -18.46
CA VAL A 77 -3.09 -13.35 -17.38
C VAL A 77 -1.70 -13.58 -17.96
N GLN A 78 -1.56 -14.52 -18.88
CA GLN A 78 -0.30 -14.90 -19.52
C GLN A 78 0.54 -13.72 -20.01
N PRO A 79 -0.02 -12.66 -20.66
CA PRO A 79 0.79 -11.55 -21.15
C PRO A 79 1.46 -10.74 -20.04
N VAL A 80 0.89 -10.74 -18.83
CA VAL A 80 1.37 -9.96 -17.68
C VAL A 80 2.00 -10.83 -16.58
N TYR A 81 2.19 -12.11 -16.84
CA TYR A 81 2.77 -13.06 -15.88
C TYR A 81 4.30 -13.02 -15.92
N PHE A 82 4.89 -12.28 -14.96
CA PHE A 82 6.34 -12.06 -14.83
C PHE A 82 6.84 -12.44 -13.42
N PRO A 83 6.80 -13.72 -13.02
CA PRO A 83 7.10 -14.12 -11.65
C PRO A 83 8.57 -13.85 -11.27
N GLN A 84 9.53 -14.02 -12.19
CA GLN A 84 10.96 -13.80 -11.90
C GLN A 84 11.26 -12.32 -11.62
N GLU A 85 10.56 -11.42 -12.28
CA GLU A 85 10.78 -9.98 -12.16
C GLU A 85 9.94 -9.34 -11.05
N LEU A 86 8.70 -9.80 -10.87
CA LEU A 86 7.70 -9.11 -10.06
C LEU A 86 7.31 -9.81 -8.76
N ALA A 87 7.51 -11.11 -8.61
CA ALA A 87 7.05 -11.82 -7.41
C ALA A 87 7.62 -11.19 -6.12
N ARG A 88 6.77 -11.00 -5.11
CA ARG A 88 7.08 -10.31 -3.85
C ARG A 88 7.04 -11.24 -2.65
N LEU A 89 6.49 -12.45 -2.78
CA LEU A 89 6.31 -13.32 -1.61
C LEU A 89 7.64 -13.60 -0.90
N GLU A 90 8.69 -14.01 -1.62
CA GLU A 90 10.00 -14.30 -1.03
C GLU A 90 10.60 -13.08 -0.32
N SER A 91 10.52 -11.89 -0.93
CA SER A 91 11.05 -10.67 -0.32
C SER A 91 10.27 -10.24 0.92
N LEU A 92 8.95 -10.44 0.92
CA LEU A 92 8.12 -10.24 2.11
C LEU A 92 8.42 -11.26 3.21
N GLU A 93 8.75 -12.52 2.88
CA GLU A 93 9.19 -13.51 3.87
C GLU A 93 10.51 -13.10 4.54
N LEU A 94 11.48 -12.63 3.77
CA LEU A 94 12.77 -12.13 4.28
C LEU A 94 12.56 -10.93 5.22
N ASP A 95 11.72 -9.97 4.83
CA ASP A 95 11.46 -8.79 5.65
C ASP A 95 10.72 -9.14 6.93
N ARG A 96 9.76 -10.08 6.87
CA ARG A 96 9.07 -10.56 8.07
C ARG A 96 10.00 -11.34 8.99
N GLU A 97 10.87 -12.19 8.46
CA GLU A 97 11.87 -12.89 9.28
C GLU A 97 12.79 -11.90 9.98
N HIS A 98 13.21 -10.82 9.32
CA HIS A 98 14.02 -9.77 9.93
C HIS A 98 13.34 -9.14 11.16
N PHE A 99 12.05 -8.81 11.10
CA PHE A 99 11.36 -8.11 12.19
C PHE A 99 10.69 -8.99 13.25
N PHE A 100 10.40 -10.26 12.93
CA PHE A 100 9.66 -11.17 13.79
C PHE A 100 10.46 -12.43 14.19
N GLY A 101 11.65 -12.61 13.62
CA GLY A 101 12.52 -13.77 13.84
C GLY A 101 12.05 -15.03 13.10
N PRO A 102 12.71 -16.18 13.34
CA PRO A 102 12.49 -17.42 12.57
C PRO A 102 11.09 -18.04 12.73
N HIS A 103 10.31 -17.59 13.73
CA HIS A 103 8.95 -18.04 13.98
C HIS A 103 7.88 -17.05 13.49
N TRP A 104 8.23 -16.17 12.56
CA TRP A 104 7.34 -15.13 12.02
C TRP A 104 6.00 -15.68 11.51
N ARG A 105 5.99 -16.91 10.97
CA ARG A 105 4.77 -17.58 10.45
C ARG A 105 3.67 -17.76 11.50
N LYS A 106 4.03 -17.88 12.80
CA LYS A 106 3.06 -18.03 13.90
C LYS A 106 2.49 -16.69 14.39
N ARG A 107 2.95 -15.56 13.84
CA ARG A 107 2.59 -14.20 14.27
C ARG A 107 1.96 -13.44 13.10
N ILE A 108 0.70 -13.75 12.81
CA ILE A 108 -0.08 -13.04 11.80
C ILE A 108 -1.24 -12.34 12.49
N THR A 109 -1.19 -11.02 12.51
CA THR A 109 -2.34 -10.18 12.83
C THR A 109 -2.45 -9.17 11.70
N VAL A 110 -3.55 -9.24 10.96
CA VAL A 110 -3.87 -8.31 9.86
C VAL A 110 -5.30 -7.81 10.04
N PRO A 111 -5.64 -6.62 9.55
CA PRO A 111 -7.00 -6.10 9.64
C PRO A 111 -7.99 -6.91 8.81
N ALA A 112 -9.28 -6.76 9.11
CA ALA A 112 -10.36 -7.39 8.35
C ALA A 112 -10.33 -7.01 6.86
N ALA A 113 -9.96 -5.76 6.53
CA ALA A 113 -9.77 -5.32 5.14
C ALA A 113 -8.75 -6.17 4.37
N THR A 114 -7.66 -6.59 5.00
CA THR A 114 -6.66 -7.47 4.37
C THR A 114 -7.25 -8.82 4.02
N HIS A 115 -8.04 -9.41 4.93
CA HIS A 115 -8.73 -10.67 4.66
C HIS A 115 -9.74 -10.53 3.51
N ARG A 116 -10.53 -9.45 3.48
CA ARG A 116 -11.46 -9.18 2.37
C ARG A 116 -10.74 -9.05 1.03
N TYR A 117 -9.60 -8.34 1.00
CA TYR A 117 -8.81 -8.20 -0.21
C TYR A 117 -8.27 -9.57 -0.67
N ALA A 118 -7.59 -10.32 0.21
CA ALA A 118 -7.08 -11.65 -0.12
C ALA A 118 -8.19 -12.61 -0.56
N GLN A 119 -9.39 -12.53 0.03
CA GLN A 119 -10.55 -13.30 -0.39
C GLN A 119 -11.01 -12.92 -1.79
N ARG A 120 -11.13 -11.61 -2.11
CA ARG A 120 -11.52 -11.15 -3.45
C ARG A 120 -10.57 -11.67 -4.52
N LEU A 121 -9.25 -11.64 -4.26
CA LEU A 121 -8.23 -12.16 -5.18
C LEU A 121 -8.46 -13.65 -5.48
N ARG A 122 -8.74 -14.48 -4.47
CA ARG A 122 -9.08 -15.90 -4.64
C ARG A 122 -10.40 -16.11 -5.38
N GLU A 123 -11.39 -15.29 -5.10
CA GLU A 123 -12.69 -15.36 -5.77
C GLU A 123 -12.57 -15.07 -7.28
N ILE A 124 -11.85 -14.02 -7.67
CA ILE A 124 -11.66 -13.70 -9.09
C ILE A 124 -10.69 -14.67 -9.76
N GLY A 125 -9.64 -15.12 -9.08
CA GLY A 125 -8.73 -16.12 -9.63
C GLY A 125 -9.43 -17.44 -9.94
N LYS A 126 -10.46 -17.81 -9.18
CA LYS A 126 -11.28 -19.00 -9.45
C LYS A 126 -12.35 -18.78 -10.52
N ASN A 127 -13.05 -17.64 -10.48
CA ASN A 127 -14.31 -17.47 -11.22
C ASN A 127 -14.23 -16.49 -12.39
N SER A 128 -13.23 -15.59 -12.41
CA SER A 128 -13.08 -14.53 -13.42
C SER A 128 -11.61 -14.12 -13.59
N PRO A 129 -10.72 -15.02 -14.07
CA PRO A 129 -9.27 -14.80 -14.07
C PRO A 129 -8.82 -13.57 -14.87
N ASN A 130 -9.61 -13.14 -15.87
CA ASN A 130 -9.36 -11.90 -16.62
C ASN A 130 -9.28 -10.66 -15.73
N LEU A 131 -9.89 -10.66 -14.55
CA LEU A 131 -9.84 -9.54 -13.62
C LEU A 131 -8.54 -9.47 -12.80
N LEU A 132 -7.73 -10.54 -12.77
CA LEU A 132 -6.44 -10.55 -12.06
C LEU A 132 -5.49 -9.47 -12.60
N VAL A 133 -5.56 -9.15 -13.90
CA VAL A 133 -4.76 -8.10 -14.54
C VAL A 133 -4.93 -6.74 -13.85
N ALA A 134 -6.14 -6.43 -13.37
CA ALA A 134 -6.44 -5.17 -12.69
C ALA A 134 -5.66 -5.04 -11.37
N HIS A 135 -5.58 -6.13 -10.61
CA HIS A 135 -4.86 -6.18 -9.35
C HIS A 135 -3.35 -6.25 -9.54
N ALA A 136 -2.88 -7.09 -10.46
CA ALA A 136 -1.45 -7.18 -10.81
C ALA A 136 -0.92 -5.83 -11.30
N TYR A 137 -1.65 -5.14 -12.18
CA TYR A 137 -1.31 -3.79 -12.64
C TYR A 137 -1.22 -2.81 -11.47
N THR A 138 -2.27 -2.74 -10.65
CA THR A 138 -2.37 -1.78 -9.54
C THR A 138 -1.25 -1.97 -8.51
N ARG A 139 -0.96 -3.23 -8.16
CA ARG A 139 0.08 -3.57 -7.17
C ARG A 139 1.47 -3.39 -7.76
N TYR A 140 1.84 -4.15 -8.78
CA TYR A 140 3.23 -4.20 -9.27
C TYR A 140 3.70 -2.89 -9.88
N LEU A 141 2.85 -2.19 -10.65
CA LEU A 141 3.29 -0.90 -11.21
C LEU A 141 3.32 0.21 -10.16
N GLY A 142 2.50 0.11 -9.12
CA GLY A 142 2.58 0.95 -7.92
C GLY A 142 3.93 0.77 -7.23
N ASP A 143 4.33 -0.47 -6.96
CA ASP A 143 5.61 -0.78 -6.31
C ASP A 143 6.83 -0.33 -7.15
N LEU A 144 6.80 -0.54 -8.46
CA LEU A 144 7.84 -0.10 -9.39
C LEU A 144 7.89 1.43 -9.58
N SER A 145 6.90 2.16 -9.09
CA SER A 145 6.82 3.63 -9.20
C SER A 145 7.12 4.30 -7.87
N GLY A 146 6.25 4.13 -6.87
CA GLY A 146 6.38 4.75 -5.55
C GLY A 146 7.21 3.93 -4.55
N GLY A 147 7.32 2.60 -4.76
CA GLY A 147 7.99 1.71 -3.81
C GLY A 147 9.47 2.03 -3.60
N GLN A 148 10.17 2.52 -4.61
CA GLN A 148 11.59 2.93 -4.46
C GLN A 148 11.75 4.12 -3.50
N VAL A 149 10.82 5.07 -3.54
CA VAL A 149 10.81 6.21 -2.62
C VAL A 149 10.44 5.76 -1.22
N LEU A 150 9.39 4.95 -1.08
CA LEU A 150 8.97 4.40 0.21
C LEU A 150 10.05 3.54 0.85
N GLY A 151 10.80 2.75 0.09
CA GLY A 151 11.93 1.96 0.59
C GLY A 151 13.02 2.84 1.22
N LYS A 152 13.42 3.93 0.55
CA LYS A 152 14.38 4.90 1.10
C LYS A 152 13.88 5.59 2.36
N ILE A 153 12.60 5.97 2.36
CA ILE A 153 11.97 6.57 3.55
C ILE A 153 11.97 5.57 4.71
N THR A 154 11.58 4.33 4.47
CA THR A 154 11.57 3.25 5.47
C THR A 154 12.95 3.03 6.06
N GLN A 155 13.95 2.93 5.19
CA GLN A 155 15.33 2.74 5.61
C GLN A 155 15.79 3.85 6.56
N LYS A 156 15.49 5.11 6.22
CA LYS A 156 15.84 6.27 7.04
C LYS A 156 15.04 6.31 8.34
N SER A 157 13.71 6.16 8.27
CA SER A 157 12.81 6.27 9.43
C SER A 157 13.06 5.18 10.47
N LEU A 158 13.46 3.99 10.05
CA LEU A 158 13.68 2.85 10.94
C LEU A 158 15.17 2.58 11.25
N GLY A 159 16.08 3.41 10.72
CA GLY A 159 17.52 3.24 10.94
C GLY A 159 18.10 1.93 10.38
N LEU A 160 17.54 1.43 9.27
CA LEU A 160 17.95 0.15 8.67
C LEU A 160 19.21 0.32 7.82
N SER A 161 20.04 -0.73 7.80
CA SER A 161 21.23 -0.81 6.95
C SER A 161 21.11 -1.94 5.94
N GLY A 162 21.51 -1.66 4.69
CA GLY A 162 21.39 -2.61 3.58
C GLY A 162 19.94 -2.91 3.21
N ILE A 163 19.70 -4.12 2.69
CA ILE A 163 18.40 -4.54 2.13
C ILE A 163 17.51 -5.32 3.12
N LYS A 164 18.04 -5.72 4.29
CA LYS A 164 17.29 -6.53 5.26
C LYS A 164 16.18 -5.68 5.88
N GLY A 165 14.95 -6.20 5.86
CA GLY A 165 13.77 -5.47 6.36
C GLY A 165 13.18 -4.49 5.36
N ILE A 166 13.72 -4.37 4.14
CA ILE A 166 13.15 -3.58 3.03
C ILE A 166 13.29 -4.30 1.67
N ALA A 167 13.51 -5.61 1.67
CA ALA A 167 13.69 -6.42 0.48
C ALA A 167 12.48 -6.35 -0.46
N PHE A 168 11.27 -6.16 0.08
CA PHE A 168 10.03 -5.95 -0.69
C PHE A 168 10.17 -4.87 -1.77
N PHE A 169 10.88 -3.79 -1.45
CA PHE A 169 11.08 -2.65 -2.36
C PHE A 169 12.17 -2.90 -3.41
N SER A 170 12.89 -4.02 -3.36
CA SER A 170 13.95 -4.36 -4.31
C SER A 170 13.44 -5.29 -5.42
N PHE A 171 13.71 -4.96 -6.67
CA PHE A 171 13.32 -5.76 -7.85
C PHE A 171 14.58 -6.23 -8.59
N PRO A 172 15.29 -7.26 -8.10
CA PRO A 172 16.56 -7.69 -8.70
C PRO A 172 16.41 -8.20 -10.14
N GLY A 173 15.24 -8.76 -10.50
CA GLY A 173 14.91 -9.15 -11.87
C GLY A 173 14.59 -7.98 -12.82
N VAL A 174 14.47 -6.75 -12.31
CA VAL A 174 14.13 -5.56 -13.10
C VAL A 174 15.32 -4.61 -13.18
N SER A 175 16.05 -4.64 -14.29
CA SER A 175 17.21 -3.77 -14.52
C SER A 175 16.85 -2.29 -14.69
N SER A 176 15.68 -1.99 -15.26
CA SER A 176 15.20 -0.62 -15.44
C SER A 176 13.69 -0.56 -15.17
N PRO A 177 13.26 0.01 -14.03
CA PRO A 177 11.84 0.11 -13.68
C PRO A 177 11.00 0.82 -14.76
N ASN A 178 11.54 1.86 -15.39
CA ASN A 178 10.81 2.59 -16.42
C ASN A 178 10.61 1.77 -17.71
N ARG A 179 11.66 1.07 -18.18
CA ARG A 179 11.53 0.19 -19.35
C ARG A 179 10.61 -0.99 -19.06
N PHE A 180 10.69 -1.56 -17.86
CA PHE A 180 9.83 -2.68 -17.47
C PHE A 180 8.36 -2.25 -17.36
N LYS A 181 8.05 -1.09 -16.80
CA LYS A 181 6.68 -0.53 -16.81
C LYS A 181 6.13 -0.32 -18.22
N GLN A 182 6.97 0.12 -19.16
CA GLN A 182 6.57 0.26 -20.57
C GLN A 182 6.28 -1.11 -21.21
N LEU A 183 7.17 -2.10 -20.99
CA LEU A 183 6.95 -3.48 -21.42
C LEU A 183 5.65 -4.05 -20.86
N TYR A 184 5.44 -3.93 -19.55
CA TYR A 184 4.25 -4.43 -18.87
C TYR A 184 2.97 -3.82 -19.46
N ARG A 185 2.93 -2.50 -19.67
CA ARG A 185 1.78 -1.83 -20.30
C ARG A 185 1.55 -2.32 -21.73
N SER A 186 2.60 -2.45 -22.53
CA SER A 186 2.49 -2.96 -23.90
C SER A 186 1.92 -4.38 -23.93
N ARG A 187 2.36 -5.25 -23.03
CA ARG A 187 1.83 -6.61 -22.89
C ARG A 187 0.39 -6.65 -22.39
N MET A 188 0.04 -5.76 -21.46
CA MET A 188 -1.34 -5.63 -20.99
C MET A 188 -2.27 -5.13 -22.10
N ASN A 189 -1.78 -4.23 -22.97
CA ASN A 189 -2.57 -3.71 -24.09
C ASN A 189 -2.82 -4.78 -25.17
N SER A 190 -2.02 -5.85 -25.24
CA SER A 190 -2.25 -6.96 -26.17
C SER A 190 -3.28 -7.99 -25.69
N ILE A 191 -3.89 -7.79 -24.51
CA ILE A 191 -4.93 -8.70 -24.01
C ILE A 191 -6.22 -8.47 -24.81
N GLU A 192 -6.71 -9.53 -25.45
CA GLU A 192 -7.99 -9.52 -26.14
C GLU A 192 -9.14 -9.67 -25.15
N LEU A 193 -9.99 -8.64 -25.06
CA LEU A 193 -11.16 -8.59 -24.19
C LEU A 193 -12.38 -8.15 -25.01
N THR A 194 -13.53 -8.77 -24.73
CA THR A 194 -14.82 -8.18 -25.14
C THR A 194 -15.05 -6.85 -24.43
N ASP A 195 -15.92 -5.99 -24.97
CA ASP A 195 -16.26 -4.71 -24.34
C ASP A 195 -16.77 -4.88 -22.90
N LYS A 196 -17.54 -5.95 -22.65
CA LYS A 196 -18.01 -6.30 -21.31
C LYS A 196 -16.84 -6.63 -20.37
N GLN A 197 -15.95 -7.54 -20.76
CA GLN A 197 -14.79 -7.91 -19.94
C GLN A 197 -13.85 -6.72 -19.72
N ARG A 198 -13.68 -5.86 -20.72
CA ARG A 198 -12.91 -4.63 -20.60
C ARG A 198 -13.50 -3.73 -19.52
N GLN A 199 -14.81 -3.48 -19.57
CA GLN A 199 -15.47 -2.68 -18.53
C GLN A 199 -15.32 -3.31 -17.14
N GLU A 200 -15.49 -4.63 -17.02
CA GLU A 200 -15.29 -5.35 -15.75
C GLU A 200 -13.86 -5.20 -15.21
N VAL A 201 -12.84 -5.20 -16.07
CA VAL A 201 -11.44 -4.95 -15.68
C VAL A 201 -11.24 -3.52 -15.18
N LEU A 202 -11.86 -2.51 -15.81
CA LEU A 202 -11.78 -1.11 -15.38
C LEU A 202 -12.45 -0.90 -14.02
N ASP A 203 -13.61 -1.51 -13.83
CA ASP A 203 -14.34 -1.47 -12.55
C ASP A 203 -13.52 -2.17 -11.46
N GLU A 204 -12.93 -3.33 -11.76
CA GLU A 204 -12.08 -4.05 -10.80
C GLU A 204 -10.79 -3.28 -10.49
N ALA A 205 -10.20 -2.57 -11.45
CA ALA A 205 -9.02 -1.74 -11.19
C ALA A 205 -9.33 -0.62 -10.19
N SER A 206 -10.50 0.00 -10.31
CA SER A 206 -10.97 1.00 -9.34
C SER A 206 -11.17 0.35 -7.96
N ARG A 207 -11.79 -0.84 -7.91
CA ARG A 207 -11.94 -1.61 -6.66
C ARG A 207 -10.60 -2.01 -6.04
N ALA A 208 -9.60 -2.35 -6.83
CA ALA A 208 -8.26 -2.67 -6.35
C ALA A 208 -7.67 -1.50 -5.54
N PHE A 209 -7.88 -0.24 -5.97
CA PHE A 209 -7.49 0.92 -5.17
C PHE A 209 -8.35 1.07 -3.90
N GLU A 210 -9.66 0.86 -3.97
CA GLU A 210 -10.51 0.90 -2.76
C GLU A 210 -10.06 -0.11 -1.70
N PHE A 211 -9.73 -1.35 -2.10
CA PHE A 211 -9.19 -2.34 -1.18
C PHE A 211 -7.89 -1.89 -0.53
N ASN A 212 -7.00 -1.21 -1.26
CA ASN A 212 -5.78 -0.66 -0.68
C ASN A 212 -6.08 0.46 0.34
N ILE A 213 -7.02 1.35 0.02
CA ILE A 213 -7.48 2.42 0.94
C ILE A 213 -8.06 1.81 2.22
N GLU A 214 -8.98 0.85 2.08
CA GLU A 214 -9.58 0.15 3.23
C GLU A 214 -8.51 -0.51 4.12
N VAL A 215 -7.49 -1.13 3.52
CA VAL A 215 -6.38 -1.74 4.26
C VAL A 215 -5.59 -0.67 5.03
N PHE A 216 -5.26 0.46 4.40
CA PHE A 216 -4.54 1.54 5.08
C PHE A 216 -5.34 2.17 6.21
N ASP A 217 -6.64 2.37 6.01
CA ASP A 217 -7.53 2.93 7.02
C ASP A 217 -7.70 1.97 8.21
N ASP A 218 -7.91 0.68 7.96
CA ASP A 218 -8.05 -0.30 9.05
C ASP A 218 -6.73 -0.52 9.80
N LEU A 219 -5.58 -0.48 9.09
CA LEU A 219 -4.27 -0.47 9.75
C LEU A 219 -4.15 0.71 10.70
N GLN A 220 -4.49 1.92 10.24
CA GLN A 220 -4.47 3.13 11.07
C GLN A 220 -5.37 3.01 12.30
N LYS A 221 -6.58 2.46 12.16
CA LYS A 221 -7.50 2.21 13.30
C LYS A 221 -6.91 1.23 14.32
N MET A 222 -6.34 0.11 13.86
CA MET A 222 -5.71 -0.87 14.76
C MET A 222 -4.57 -0.28 15.58
N LEU A 223 -3.81 0.65 14.98
CA LEU A 223 -2.71 1.35 15.63
C LEU A 223 -3.21 2.32 16.71
N SER A 224 -4.23 3.13 16.41
CA SER A 224 -4.82 4.09 17.35
C SER A 224 -5.42 3.41 18.58
N ILE A 225 -6.13 2.29 18.41
CA ILE A 225 -6.69 1.51 19.53
C ILE A 225 -5.58 0.98 20.45
N THR A 226 -4.44 0.57 19.87
CA THR A 226 -3.30 0.04 20.65
C THR A 226 -2.63 1.15 21.47
N GLU A 227 -2.55 2.36 20.92
CA GLU A 227 -2.00 3.53 21.61
C GLU A 227 -2.91 3.97 22.78
N GLU A 228 -4.22 4.07 22.56
CA GLU A 228 -5.22 4.41 23.59
C GLU A 228 -5.18 3.43 24.77
N ALA A 229 -5.24 2.13 24.50
CA ALA A 229 -5.19 1.08 25.53
C ALA A 229 -3.86 1.08 26.32
N SER A 230 -2.76 1.52 25.70
CA SER A 230 -1.46 1.66 26.37
C SER A 230 -1.38 2.92 27.24
N SER A 231 -2.08 3.99 26.84
CA SER A 231 -2.16 5.24 27.60
C SER A 231 -3.03 5.12 28.84
N GLU A 232 -4.17 4.42 28.75
CA GLU A 232 -5.07 4.14 29.88
C GLU A 232 -4.38 3.27 30.94
N LYS A 233 -3.65 2.22 30.52
CA LYS A 233 -2.84 1.42 31.46
C LYS A 233 -1.75 2.23 32.17
N ARG A 234 -1.15 3.23 31.50
CA ARG A 234 -0.15 4.11 32.12
C ARG A 234 -0.78 5.10 33.10
N SER A 235 -1.97 5.64 32.82
CA SER A 235 -2.69 6.50 33.77
C SER A 235 -3.18 5.75 35.00
N ASP A 236 -3.62 4.51 34.84
CA ASP A 236 -4.06 3.67 35.96
C ASP A 236 -2.88 3.25 36.86
N THR A 237 -1.71 2.97 36.26
CA THR A 237 -0.50 2.63 37.02
C THR A 237 0.10 3.86 37.73
N ALA A 238 0.02 5.05 37.13
CA ALA A 238 0.47 6.30 37.74
C ALA A 238 -0.42 6.78 38.90
N SER A 239 -1.67 6.29 38.97
CA SER A 239 -2.65 6.65 40.01
C SER A 239 -2.51 5.82 41.30
N GLN A 240 -1.63 4.82 41.35
CA GLN A 240 -1.44 3.93 42.52
C GLN A 240 -0.17 4.17 43.35
N SER A 241 0.62 5.22 43.08
CA SER A 241 1.83 5.48 43.87
C SER A 241 2.01 6.95 44.26
N GLN A 242 1.25 7.42 45.27
CA GLN A 242 1.71 8.51 46.15
C GLN A 242 1.13 8.35 47.57
N PRO A 243 1.96 8.30 48.63
CA PRO A 243 1.51 8.67 49.97
C PRO A 243 1.38 10.20 50.04
N ARG A 244 0.26 10.66 50.60
CA ARG A 244 -0.04 12.09 50.82
C ARG A 244 0.95 12.70 51.82
N THR A 245 1.66 13.74 51.40
CA THR A 245 2.16 14.77 52.33
C THR A 245 1.93 16.15 51.73
N PHE A 246 1.17 16.96 52.45
CA PHE A 246 0.88 18.36 52.13
C PHE A 246 2.12 19.22 52.37
N SER A 247 2.37 20.20 51.49
CA SER A 247 3.09 21.43 51.86
C SER A 247 2.69 22.58 50.93
N ASN A 248 2.37 23.72 51.55
CA ASN A 248 1.89 24.96 50.94
C ASN A 248 3.03 25.89 50.51
N SER A 249 2.66 26.84 49.64
CA SER A 249 3.19 28.21 49.40
C SER A 249 4.04 28.51 48.15
N PRO A 250 4.01 29.78 47.64
CA PRO A 250 3.80 30.08 46.21
C PRO A 250 4.81 31.10 45.60
N ILE A 251 4.54 31.49 44.34
CA ILE A 251 5.00 32.70 43.60
C ILE A 251 6.41 32.64 42.97
N LEU A 252 6.52 32.73 41.64
CA LEU A 252 6.95 33.94 40.90
C LEU A 252 6.98 33.71 39.37
N GLN A 253 6.59 34.75 38.63
CA GLN A 253 6.50 34.84 37.16
C GLN A 253 7.86 35.01 36.46
N PHE A 254 7.95 34.68 35.16
CA PHE A 254 8.40 35.63 34.12
C PHE A 254 8.03 35.17 32.69
N ALA A 255 7.94 36.14 31.79
CA ALA A 255 7.32 36.09 30.47
C ALA A 255 8.31 35.96 29.29
N LEU A 256 7.72 35.70 28.11
CA LEU A 256 8.11 36.08 26.74
C LEU A 256 9.36 35.47 26.06
N GLY A 257 9.12 34.88 24.87
CA GLY A 257 9.63 35.50 23.64
C GLY A 257 10.30 34.61 22.58
N VAL A 258 9.75 34.71 21.35
CA VAL A 258 10.40 34.51 20.02
C VAL A 258 10.63 33.05 19.58
N GLY A 259 10.25 32.55 18.40
CA GLY A 259 9.77 33.14 17.15
C GLY A 259 10.53 32.55 15.95
N ILE A 260 9.79 31.97 14.98
CA ILE A 260 10.16 31.77 13.54
C ILE A 260 11.20 30.63 13.29
N THR A 261 11.07 29.66 12.37
CA THR A 261 10.61 29.72 10.97
C THR A 261 10.06 28.36 10.49
N LEU A 262 8.91 28.37 9.82
CA LEU A 262 8.44 27.29 8.94
C LEU A 262 9.19 27.39 7.60
N ALA A 263 9.83 26.30 7.16
CA ALA A 263 10.33 26.15 5.80
C ALA A 263 9.48 25.11 5.07
N THR A 264 8.57 25.62 4.22
CA THR A 264 7.86 24.90 3.17
C THR A 264 8.81 24.51 2.05
N VAL A 265 8.98 23.21 1.81
CA VAL A 265 9.51 22.61 0.58
C VAL A 265 8.80 21.26 0.44
N GLY A 266 8.18 20.85 -0.67
CA GLY A 266 7.93 21.44 -1.96
C GLY A 266 7.04 20.42 -2.68
N MET A 267 5.89 20.86 -3.17
CA MET A 267 5.02 20.04 -4.02
C MET A 267 5.66 19.92 -5.39
N GLY A 268 5.64 18.70 -5.94
CA GLY A 268 5.74 18.47 -7.38
C GLY A 268 6.87 17.54 -7.78
N VAL A 269 6.57 16.24 -7.89
CA VAL A 269 6.91 15.41 -9.06
C VAL A 269 5.89 14.26 -9.12
N TYR A 270 4.75 14.44 -9.79
CA TYR A 270 3.93 13.30 -10.24
C TYR A 270 3.33 13.59 -11.61
N ALA A 271 4.04 13.13 -12.63
CA ALA A 271 3.49 12.86 -13.96
C ALA A 271 4.15 11.56 -14.45
N PHE A 272 3.48 10.41 -14.30
CA PHE A 272 3.86 9.15 -14.95
C PHE A 272 2.62 8.31 -15.26
#